data_AF-A0A0N8QYC7-F1
#
_entry.id   AF-A0A0N8QYC7-F1
#
_cell.length_a   1.000
_cell.length_b   1.000
_cell.length_c   1.000
_cell.angle_alpha   90.00
_cell.angle_beta   90.00
_cell.angle_gamma   90.00
#
_symmetry.space_group_name_H-M   'P 1'
#
loop_
_entity.id
_entity.type
_entity.pdbx_description
1 polymer ?
#
loop_
_entity_poly.entity_id
_entity_poly.type
_entity_poly.pdbx_seq_one_letter_code
_entity_poly.pdbx_strand_id
1 'polypeptide(L)'
;MVSGRTVGGLELYPEGLPRATALELFTHGSAWFSSEQGNKGQVKVGQLADLAVLSADYFSIEPEAIKWIESVLTVVNGKVVFGAGDFETLAPPGVPVLPDWSPVASVPGHWRPAAPLASQVHHCSGPCAVHAHSHDKARFSRAPVSDFQGFWGAFGCSCFAF
;
A
#
# COMPACT_ATOMS: atom_id res chain seq x y z
N MET A 1 -2.79 -13.89 -11.40
CA MET A 1 -1.80 -14.12 -12.48
C MET A 1 -0.77 -15.17 -12.07
N VAL A 2 0.27 -14.83 -11.30
CA VAL A 2 1.31 -15.80 -10.88
C VAL A 2 0.77 -16.84 -9.89
N SER A 3 -0.07 -16.42 -8.95
CA SER A 3 -0.66 -17.29 -7.92
C SER A 3 -2.02 -17.86 -8.30
N GLY A 4 -2.60 -17.48 -9.45
CA GLY A 4 -4.01 -17.79 -9.77
C GLY A 4 -5.05 -17.07 -8.87
N ARG A 5 -4.61 -16.25 -7.90
CA ARG A 5 -5.46 -15.54 -6.92
C ARG A 5 -5.55 -14.04 -7.18
N THR A 6 -6.59 -13.40 -6.64
CA THR A 6 -6.70 -11.92 -6.54
C THR A 6 -5.76 -11.37 -5.48
N VAL A 7 -5.60 -10.04 -5.44
CA VAL A 7 -4.85 -9.33 -4.36
C VAL A 7 -5.41 -9.66 -2.97
N GLY A 8 -6.72 -9.90 -2.87
CA GLY A 8 -7.41 -10.30 -1.63
C GLY A 8 -7.37 -11.80 -1.32
N GLY A 9 -6.65 -12.61 -2.11
CA GLY A 9 -6.48 -14.05 -1.87
C GLY A 9 -7.58 -14.96 -2.44
N LEU A 10 -8.64 -14.39 -3.03
CA LEU A 10 -9.69 -15.16 -3.72
C LEU A 10 -9.07 -15.91 -4.91
N GLU A 11 -9.27 -17.22 -4.95
CA GLU A 11 -8.81 -18.07 -6.04
C GLU A 11 -9.68 -17.87 -7.28
N LEU A 12 -9.07 -17.52 -8.41
CA LEU A 12 -9.73 -17.38 -9.71
C LEU A 12 -9.44 -18.56 -10.64
N TYR A 13 -8.22 -19.09 -10.54
CA TYR A 13 -7.75 -20.22 -11.34
C TYR A 13 -6.96 -21.18 -10.44
N PRO A 14 -7.07 -22.50 -10.67
CA PRO A 14 -6.35 -23.49 -9.90
C PRO A 14 -4.83 -23.41 -10.10
N GLU A 15 -4.39 -22.93 -11.27
CA GLU A 15 -2.99 -22.76 -11.61
C GLU A 15 -2.72 -21.32 -12.06
N GLY A 16 -1.56 -20.79 -11.64
CA GLY A 16 -1.06 -19.50 -12.08
C GLY A 16 -0.04 -19.62 -13.21
N LEU A 17 0.35 -18.47 -13.77
CA LEU A 17 1.37 -18.41 -14.82
C LEU A 17 2.78 -18.53 -14.24
N PRO A 18 3.73 -19.14 -14.97
CA PRO A 18 5.15 -19.03 -14.66
C PRO A 18 5.57 -17.55 -14.57
N ARG A 19 6.45 -17.23 -13.62
CA ARG A 19 6.89 -15.85 -13.36
C ARG A 19 7.49 -15.17 -14.59
N ALA A 20 8.32 -15.87 -15.35
CA ALA A 20 8.92 -15.33 -16.57
C ALA A 20 7.84 -14.95 -17.60
N THR A 21 6.84 -15.81 -17.80
CA THR A 21 5.70 -15.54 -18.70
C THR A 21 4.86 -14.37 -18.20
N ALA A 22 4.57 -14.33 -16.90
CA ALA A 22 3.84 -13.22 -16.28
C ALA A 22 4.56 -11.87 -16.45
N LEU A 23 5.88 -11.84 -16.22
CA LEU A 23 6.71 -10.65 -16.43
C LEU A 23 6.72 -10.25 -17.91
N GLU A 24 6.88 -11.21 -18.81
CA GLU A 24 6.89 -10.94 -20.26
C GLU A 24 5.56 -10.30 -20.69
N LEU A 25 4.42 -10.84 -20.28
CA LEU A 25 3.09 -10.31 -20.63
C LEU A 25 2.90 -8.85 -20.18
N PHE A 26 3.48 -8.47 -19.04
CA PHE A 26 3.39 -7.10 -18.49
C PHE A 26 4.46 -6.15 -19.05
N THR A 27 5.43 -6.65 -19.82
CA THR A 27 6.55 -5.85 -20.36
C THR A 27 6.62 -5.96 -21.88
N HIS A 28 7.38 -6.92 -22.41
CA HIS A 28 7.56 -7.15 -23.84
C HIS A 28 6.25 -7.50 -24.56
N GLY A 29 5.43 -8.37 -23.98
CA GLY A 29 4.17 -8.84 -24.58
C GLY A 29 3.13 -7.72 -24.74
N SER A 30 3.09 -6.76 -23.81
CA SER A 30 2.15 -5.63 -23.85
C SER A 30 2.60 -4.50 -24.78
N ALA A 31 3.88 -4.43 -25.16
CA ALA A 31 4.40 -3.42 -26.09
C ALA A 31 3.69 -3.49 -27.46
N TRP A 32 3.07 -4.63 -27.80
CA TRP A 32 2.28 -4.72 -29.01
C TRP A 32 1.07 -3.79 -29.06
N PHE A 33 0.43 -3.59 -27.91
CA PHE A 33 -0.78 -2.79 -27.82
C PHE A 33 -0.56 -1.32 -28.20
N SER A 34 0.66 -0.81 -28.01
CA SER A 34 1.04 0.58 -28.34
C SER A 34 1.88 0.72 -29.61
N SER A 35 2.00 -0.35 -30.42
CA SER A 35 2.87 -0.35 -31.61
C SER A 35 4.35 -0.03 -31.31
N GLU A 36 4.84 -0.42 -30.14
CA GLU A 36 6.23 -0.18 -29.67
C GLU A 36 7.02 -1.49 -29.52
N GLN A 37 6.59 -2.54 -30.22
CA GLN A 37 7.30 -3.82 -30.27
C GLN A 37 8.73 -3.58 -30.79
N GLY A 38 9.70 -4.20 -30.15
CA GLY A 38 11.11 -4.02 -30.50
C GLY A 38 11.74 -2.72 -30.01
N ASN A 39 10.96 -1.74 -29.54
CA ASN A 39 11.45 -0.49 -28.96
C ASN A 39 11.49 -0.52 -27.43
N LYS A 40 10.60 -1.27 -26.77
CA LYS A 40 10.52 -1.35 -25.30
C LYS A 40 10.09 -2.73 -24.79
N GLY A 41 10.16 -2.89 -23.48
CA GLY A 41 9.66 -4.06 -22.76
C GLY A 41 10.72 -5.13 -22.49
N GLN A 42 11.97 -4.93 -22.90
CA GLN A 42 13.10 -5.81 -22.58
C GLN A 42 14.34 -5.01 -22.22
N VAL A 43 15.18 -5.58 -21.35
CA VAL A 43 16.54 -5.08 -21.13
C VAL A 43 17.42 -5.60 -22.26
N LYS A 44 17.45 -4.88 -23.38
CA LYS A 44 18.13 -5.30 -24.61
C LYS A 44 18.70 -4.10 -25.35
N VAL A 45 19.89 -4.26 -25.93
CA VAL A 45 20.52 -3.24 -26.78
C VAL A 45 19.59 -2.85 -27.93
N GLY A 46 19.44 -1.54 -28.15
CA GLY A 46 18.56 -0.96 -29.16
C GLY A 46 17.16 -0.60 -28.66
N GLN A 47 16.78 -1.00 -27.44
CA GLN A 47 15.52 -0.57 -26.81
C GLN A 47 15.71 0.68 -25.95
N LEU A 48 14.60 1.34 -25.65
CA LEU A 48 14.54 2.45 -24.70
C LEU A 48 15.10 2.02 -23.34
N ALA A 49 15.84 2.93 -22.71
CA ALA A 49 16.38 2.75 -21.36
C ALA A 49 15.30 3.02 -20.30
N ASP A 50 14.20 2.25 -20.37
CA ASP A 50 13.10 2.24 -19.41
C ASP A 50 13.30 1.07 -18.45
N LEU A 51 13.57 1.37 -17.18
CA LEU A 51 13.95 0.39 -16.17
C LEU A 51 13.27 0.67 -14.84
N ALA A 52 12.90 -0.39 -14.12
CA ALA A 52 12.48 -0.33 -12.73
C ALA A 52 13.39 -1.24 -11.90
N VAL A 53 13.90 -0.74 -10.78
CA VAL A 53 14.59 -1.53 -9.76
C VAL A 53 13.57 -1.85 -8.67
N LEU A 54 13.45 -3.13 -8.34
CA LEU A 54 12.42 -3.63 -7.43
C LEU A 54 12.96 -3.78 -6.00
N SER A 55 12.09 -3.57 -5.00
CA SER A 55 12.43 -3.70 -3.59
C SER A 55 12.77 -5.13 -3.14
N ALA A 56 12.43 -6.12 -3.95
CA ALA A 56 12.80 -7.52 -3.76
C ALA A 56 12.99 -8.24 -5.09
N ASP A 57 13.69 -9.37 -5.07
CA ASP A 57 13.87 -10.21 -6.24
C ASP A 57 12.58 -10.98 -6.57
N TYR A 58 11.91 -10.52 -7.63
CA TYR A 58 10.69 -11.11 -8.17
C TYR A 58 10.79 -12.61 -8.43
N PHE A 59 11.96 -13.15 -8.75
CA PHE A 59 12.12 -14.57 -9.10
C PHE A 59 12.32 -15.49 -7.90
N SER A 60 12.70 -14.96 -6.73
CA SER A 60 13.02 -15.77 -5.53
C SER A 60 12.04 -15.63 -4.38
N ILE A 61 11.29 -14.53 -4.26
CA ILE A 61 10.32 -14.35 -3.16
C ILE A 61 9.11 -15.29 -3.27
N GLU A 62 8.31 -15.45 -2.22
CA GLU A 62 7.05 -16.21 -2.29
C GLU A 62 6.01 -15.55 -3.22
N PRO A 63 5.15 -16.33 -3.93
CA PRO A 63 4.16 -15.78 -4.85
C PRO A 63 3.23 -14.72 -4.23
N GLU A 64 2.83 -14.91 -2.98
CA GLU A 64 1.96 -13.97 -2.26
C GLU A 64 2.67 -12.65 -1.92
N ALA A 65 4.01 -12.68 -1.82
CA ALA A 65 4.81 -11.50 -1.53
C ALA A 65 5.00 -10.59 -2.75
N ILE A 66 4.72 -11.08 -3.97
CA ILE A 66 4.86 -10.29 -5.21
C ILE A 66 4.04 -9.01 -5.17
N LYS A 67 2.85 -9.02 -4.56
CA LYS A 67 1.99 -7.83 -4.46
C LYS A 67 2.53 -6.73 -3.54
N TRP A 68 3.59 -7.03 -2.79
CA TRP A 68 4.29 -6.09 -1.91
C TRP A 68 5.59 -5.56 -2.51
N ILE A 69 5.96 -5.99 -3.71
CA ILE A 69 7.11 -5.41 -4.41
C ILE A 69 6.77 -3.96 -4.79
N GLU A 70 7.71 -3.07 -4.53
CA GLU A 70 7.67 -1.66 -4.90
C GLU A 70 8.84 -1.35 -5.85
N SER A 71 8.71 -0.31 -6.67
CA SER A 71 9.86 0.27 -7.37
C SER A 71 10.65 1.12 -6.37
N VAL A 72 11.97 0.93 -6.30
CA VAL A 72 12.88 1.79 -5.52
C VAL A 72 13.65 2.77 -6.41
N LEU A 73 13.68 2.53 -7.72
CA LEU A 73 14.25 3.42 -8.73
C LEU A 73 13.49 3.20 -10.03
N THR A 74 13.01 4.28 -10.65
CA THR A 74 12.43 4.24 -11.99
C THR A 74 13.23 5.15 -12.92
N VAL A 75 13.66 4.58 -14.04
CA VAL A 75 14.35 5.26 -15.13
C VAL A 75 13.45 5.25 -16.34
N VAL A 76 13.25 6.40 -16.96
CA VAL A 76 12.48 6.55 -18.20
C VAL A 76 13.38 7.25 -19.22
N ASN A 77 13.56 6.61 -20.37
CA ASN A 77 14.38 7.06 -21.48
C ASN A 77 15.79 7.50 -21.01
N GLY A 78 16.39 6.69 -20.12
CA GLY A 78 17.73 6.94 -19.57
C GLY A 78 17.80 8.02 -18.47
N LYS A 79 16.66 8.58 -18.04
CA LYS A 79 16.60 9.58 -16.97
C LYS A 79 15.94 9.02 -15.73
N VAL A 80 16.53 9.23 -14.56
CA VAL A 80 15.88 8.90 -13.29
C VAL A 80 14.67 9.82 -13.11
N VAL A 81 13.49 9.24 -12.91
CA VAL A 81 12.24 9.97 -12.68
C VAL A 81 11.63 9.71 -11.30
N PHE A 82 12.08 8.65 -10.62
CA PHE A 82 11.65 8.29 -9.28
C PHE A 82 12.77 7.55 -8.56
N GLY A 83 12.90 7.78 -7.26
CA GLY A 83 13.84 7.09 -6.37
C GLY A 83 13.32 7.12 -4.94
N ALA A 84 13.57 6.03 -4.21
CA ALA A 84 13.20 5.87 -2.80
C ALA A 84 14.37 5.23 -2.02
N GLY A 85 14.46 5.49 -0.72
CA GLY A 85 15.57 5.02 0.11
C GLY A 85 16.91 5.52 -0.42
N ASP A 86 17.83 4.59 -0.70
CA ASP A 86 19.19 4.91 -1.16
C ASP A 86 19.23 5.68 -2.50
N PHE A 87 18.15 5.64 -3.28
CA PHE A 87 18.04 6.32 -4.57
C PHE A 87 17.38 7.71 -4.52
N GLU A 88 16.95 8.19 -3.34
CA GLU A 88 16.25 9.48 -3.21
C GLU A 88 17.05 10.65 -3.77
N THR A 89 18.37 10.65 -3.58
CA THR A 89 19.26 11.73 -4.05
C THR A 89 19.42 11.77 -5.57
N LEU A 90 19.06 10.70 -6.28
CA LEU A 90 19.10 10.63 -7.75
C LEU A 90 17.79 11.09 -8.39
N ALA A 91 16.71 11.13 -7.63
CA ALA A 91 15.39 11.46 -8.13
C ALA A 91 15.21 12.98 -8.32
N PRO A 92 14.36 13.40 -9.29
CA PRO A 92 13.91 14.78 -9.32
C PRO A 92 13.13 15.12 -8.03
N PRO A 93 13.05 16.41 -7.65
CA PRO A 93 12.29 16.81 -6.48
C PRO A 93 10.82 16.38 -6.60
N GLY A 94 10.26 15.93 -5.46
CA GLY A 94 8.88 15.48 -5.40
C GLY A 94 7.89 16.57 -5.84
N VAL A 95 6.89 16.18 -6.62
CA VAL A 95 5.80 17.07 -7.02
C VAL A 95 4.92 17.34 -5.79
N PRO A 96 4.52 18.60 -5.52
CA PRO A 96 3.62 18.90 -4.41
C PRO A 96 2.29 18.17 -4.58
N VAL A 97 1.78 17.61 -3.49
CA VAL A 97 0.45 17.01 -3.48
C VAL A 97 -0.58 18.14 -3.55
N LEU A 98 -1.44 18.09 -4.56
CA LEU A 98 -2.52 19.06 -4.74
C LEU A 98 -3.88 18.33 -4.84
N PRO A 99 -4.94 18.84 -4.19
CA PRO A 99 -4.94 19.99 -3.26
C PRO A 99 -4.28 19.65 -1.91
N ASP A 100 -3.86 20.66 -1.17
CA ASP A 100 -3.11 20.50 0.10
C ASP A 100 -3.88 19.71 1.17
N TRP A 101 -5.21 19.69 1.11
CA TRP A 101 -6.06 18.89 2.03
C TRP A 101 -6.13 17.40 1.65
N SER A 102 -5.52 16.99 0.53
CA SER A 102 -5.56 15.61 0.07
C SER A 102 -4.99 14.66 1.14
N PRO A 103 -5.71 13.59 1.52
CA PRO A 103 -5.21 12.62 2.49
C PRO A 103 -3.84 12.02 2.11
N VAL A 104 -3.53 11.96 0.80
CA VAL A 104 -2.25 11.48 0.27
C VAL A 104 -1.05 12.31 0.76
N ALA A 105 -1.27 13.56 1.17
CA ALA A 105 -0.22 14.39 1.77
C ALA A 105 0.23 13.86 3.14
N SER A 106 -0.61 13.09 3.83
CA SER A 106 -0.36 12.60 5.20
C SER A 106 -0.34 11.07 5.32
N VAL A 107 -1.05 10.38 4.43
CA VAL A 107 -1.17 8.93 4.42
C VAL A 107 -0.54 8.39 3.13
N PRO A 108 0.52 7.59 3.21
CA PRO A 108 1.06 6.91 2.04
C PRO A 108 -0.03 5.97 1.48
N GLY A 109 -0.53 6.28 0.28
CA GLY A 109 -1.78 5.73 -0.26
C GLY A 109 -1.78 4.23 -0.63
N HIS A 110 -0.70 3.50 -0.34
CA HIS A 110 -0.62 2.04 -0.55
C HIS A 110 -0.43 1.33 0.80
N TRP A 111 -1.17 0.24 1.00
CA TRP A 111 -1.01 -0.61 2.18
C TRP A 111 0.25 -1.48 2.01
N ARG A 112 1.04 -1.63 3.08
CA ARG A 112 2.18 -2.55 3.17
C ARG A 112 2.11 -3.32 4.50
N PRO A 113 2.64 -4.55 4.59
CA PRO A 113 2.58 -5.35 5.82
C PRO A 113 3.12 -4.64 7.07
N ALA A 114 4.10 -3.76 6.89
CA ALA A 114 4.70 -2.94 7.94
C ALA A 114 4.16 -1.49 7.98
N ALA A 115 3.04 -1.20 7.31
CA ALA A 115 2.38 0.09 7.43
C ALA A 115 1.96 0.25 8.89
N PRO A 116 2.29 1.39 9.54
CA PRO A 116 1.73 1.65 10.86
C PRO A 116 0.22 1.54 10.72
N LEU A 117 -0.40 0.62 11.48
CA LEU A 117 -1.84 0.55 11.58
C LEU A 117 -2.31 1.95 11.95
N ALA A 118 -2.92 2.66 11.00
CA ALA A 118 -3.61 3.90 11.30
C ALA A 118 -4.54 3.56 12.47
N SER A 119 -4.36 4.25 13.59
CA SER A 119 -5.15 4.05 14.81
C SER A 119 -6.60 3.85 14.41
N GLN A 120 -7.19 2.73 14.80
CA GLN A 120 -8.57 2.39 14.42
C GLN A 120 -9.46 3.61 14.66
N VAL A 121 -10.04 4.14 13.57
CA VAL A 121 -11.02 5.21 13.67
C VAL A 121 -12.28 4.57 14.24
N HIS A 122 -12.44 4.61 15.57
CA HIS A 122 -13.68 4.18 16.21
C HIS A 122 -14.84 5.06 15.70
N HIS A 123 -15.88 4.41 15.18
CA HIS A 123 -17.13 5.04 14.77
C HIS A 123 -18.06 5.16 15.99
N CYS A 124 -18.03 6.29 16.69
CA CYS A 124 -19.11 6.62 17.63
C CYS A 124 -20.19 7.43 16.91
N SER A 125 -21.42 6.89 16.88
CA SER A 125 -22.62 7.60 16.42
C SER A 125 -23.27 8.37 17.57
N GLY A 126 -22.87 9.63 17.76
CA GLY A 126 -23.55 10.60 18.63
C GLY A 126 -23.01 10.75 20.08
N PRO A 127 -23.42 11.82 20.79
CA PRO A 127 -22.96 12.14 22.15
C PRO A 127 -23.57 11.22 23.21
N CYS A 128 -22.80 10.79 24.21
CA CYS A 128 -23.34 10.14 25.41
C CYS A 128 -23.78 11.20 26.44
N ALA A 129 -24.88 10.93 27.15
CA ALA A 129 -25.52 11.91 28.04
C ALA A 129 -24.75 12.21 29.35
N VAL A 130 -23.64 11.52 29.61
CA VAL A 130 -22.91 11.59 30.89
C VAL A 130 -21.67 12.49 30.79
N HIS A 131 -21.04 12.57 29.61
CA HIS A 131 -19.88 13.43 29.38
C HIS A 131 -20.08 14.24 28.09
N ALA A 132 -20.16 15.56 28.22
CA ALA A 132 -20.05 16.45 27.08
C ALA A 132 -18.65 16.36 26.43
N HIS A 133 -18.60 16.62 25.13
CA HIS A 133 -17.59 16.18 24.15
C HIS A 133 -16.14 16.59 24.50
N SER A 134 -15.41 15.72 25.20
CA SER A 134 -13.95 15.87 25.44
C SER A 134 -13.26 14.51 25.35
N HIS A 135 -13.08 14.06 24.11
CA HIS A 135 -12.59 12.73 23.75
C HIS A 135 -11.21 12.42 24.32
N ASP A 136 -10.31 13.40 24.39
CA ASP A 136 -8.94 13.17 24.87
C ASP A 136 -8.91 12.85 26.37
N LYS A 137 -9.77 13.50 27.16
CA LYS A 137 -9.87 13.23 28.60
C LYS A 137 -10.40 11.83 28.88
N ALA A 138 -11.32 11.32 28.06
CA ALA A 138 -11.82 9.96 28.16
C ALA A 138 -10.74 8.94 27.71
N ARG A 139 -10.07 9.17 26.58
CA ARG A 139 -9.01 8.32 26.03
C ARG A 139 -7.82 8.11 26.97
N PHE A 140 -7.41 9.15 27.70
CA PHE A 140 -6.28 9.09 28.63
C PHE A 140 -6.70 8.79 30.07
N SER A 141 -7.98 8.52 30.33
CA SER A 141 -8.43 8.14 31.67
C SER A 141 -7.98 6.73 32.03
N ARG A 142 -7.60 6.51 33.28
CA ARG A 142 -7.29 5.17 33.83
C ARG A 142 -8.55 4.48 34.36
N ALA A 143 -9.66 4.56 33.62
CA ALA A 143 -10.90 3.89 34.01
C ALA A 143 -10.74 2.36 33.87
N PRO A 144 -11.24 1.54 34.82
CA PRO A 144 -11.13 0.09 34.78
C PRO A 144 -12.14 -0.48 33.77
N VAL A 145 -11.80 -0.38 32.48
CA VAL A 145 -12.65 -0.76 31.33
C VAL A 145 -12.90 -2.26 31.18
N SER A 146 -12.27 -3.10 32.01
CA SER A 146 -12.42 -4.57 32.01
C SER A 146 -13.39 -5.10 33.05
N ASP A 147 -13.98 -4.24 33.90
CA ASP A 147 -14.96 -4.63 34.92
C ASP A 147 -16.39 -4.30 34.46
N PHE A 148 -17.08 -5.30 33.93
CA PHE A 148 -18.46 -5.19 33.43
C PHE A 148 -19.52 -5.16 34.54
N GLN A 149 -19.14 -5.43 35.80
CA GLN A 149 -20.04 -5.45 36.96
C GLN A 149 -19.85 -4.21 37.86
N GLY A 150 -18.74 -3.49 37.69
CA GLY A 150 -18.43 -2.26 38.42
C GLY A 150 -19.33 -1.07 38.04
N PHE A 151 -19.24 0.01 38.82
CA PHE A 151 -20.03 1.24 38.66
C PHE A 151 -20.03 1.79 37.22
N TRP A 152 -18.92 1.62 36.48
CA TRP A 152 -18.76 2.06 35.08
C TRP A 152 -19.32 1.08 34.03
N GLY A 153 -19.59 -0.18 34.40
CA GLY A 153 -20.25 -1.19 33.58
C GLY A 153 -21.78 -1.25 33.76
N ALA A 154 -22.27 -1.06 35.00
CA ALA A 154 -23.69 -1.19 35.34
C ALA A 154 -24.58 -0.01 34.86
N PHE A 155 -24.02 1.19 34.70
CA PHE A 155 -24.76 2.41 34.30
C PHE A 155 -24.46 2.89 32.86
N GLY A 156 -23.95 2.01 31.98
CA GLY A 156 -23.99 2.25 30.53
C GLY A 156 -22.91 3.18 29.96
N CYS A 157 -21.68 3.16 30.49
CA CYS A 157 -20.55 3.90 29.93
C CYS A 157 -19.60 3.00 29.11
N SER A 158 -20.12 1.96 28.44
CA SER A 158 -19.33 1.03 27.62
C SER A 158 -19.22 1.44 26.14
N CYS A 159 -19.47 2.71 25.78
CA CYS A 159 -19.39 3.20 24.41
C CYS A 159 -17.98 3.10 23.77
N PHE A 160 -16.96 2.79 24.56
CA PHE A 160 -15.58 2.60 24.13
C PHE A 160 -15.24 1.11 23.83
N ALA A 161 -16.18 0.19 24.04
CA ALA A 161 -15.92 -1.25 24.06
C ALA A 161 -16.18 -1.99 22.72
N PHE A 162 -16.36 -1.27 21.61
CA PHE A 162 -16.47 -1.86 20.27
C PHE A 162 -15.78 -0.98 19.24
#